data_AF-A0A8X6FND5-F1
#
_entry.id   AF-A0A8X6FND5-F1
#
_cell.length_a   1.000
_cell.length_b   1.000
_cell.length_c   1.000
_cell.angle_alpha   90.00
_cell.angle_beta   90.00
_cell.angle_gamma   90.00
#
_symmetry.space_group_name_H-M   'P 1'
#
loop_
_entity.id
_entity.type
_entity.pdbx_description
1 polymer ?
#
loop_
_entity_poly.entity_id
_entity_poly.type
_entity_poly.pdbx_seq_one_letter_code
_entity_poly.pdbx_strand_id
1 'polypeptide(L)'
;MFKQPILNSDYFSTYSRNNRVVVWILRFIHNVSNTTKLKGSLSYEEFKRAEVLVFKSLQSNAFQDERLLDKMQAFKDEDGLLRIRTKLADSCE
;
A
#
# COMPACT_ATOMS: atom_id res chain seq x y z
N MET A 1 -4.46 17.82 -14.53
CA MET A 1 -4.33 17.41 -13.12
C MET A 1 -5.05 16.08 -12.95
N PHE A 2 -4.33 14.96 -13.04
CA PHE A 2 -4.93 13.63 -13.11
C PHE A 2 -5.42 13.17 -11.71
N LYS A 3 -6.74 13.20 -11.50
CA LYS A 3 -7.42 12.62 -10.32
C LYS A 3 -7.96 11.22 -10.67
N GLN A 4 -7.10 10.30 -11.06
CA GLN A 4 -7.52 8.89 -11.16
C GLN A 4 -6.68 8.05 -10.21
N PRO A 5 -7.30 7.13 -9.45
CA PRO A 5 -6.55 6.18 -8.65
C PRO A 5 -5.62 5.38 -9.56
N ILE A 6 -4.41 5.11 -9.07
CA ILE A 6 -3.36 4.37 -9.80
C ILE A 6 -3.83 2.96 -10.19
N LEU A 7 -4.92 2.48 -9.58
CA LEU A 7 -5.53 1.17 -9.80
C LEU A 7 -6.97 1.35 -10.28
N ASN A 8 -7.24 0.99 -11.53
CA ASN A 8 -8.60 0.88 -12.05
C ASN A 8 -9.09 -0.56 -11.76
N SER A 9 -9.96 -0.72 -10.76
CA SER A 9 -10.46 -2.03 -10.28
C SER A 9 -11.16 -2.83 -11.39
N ASP A 10 -11.72 -2.14 -12.38
CA ASP A 10 -12.54 -2.74 -13.43
C ASP A 10 -11.72 -3.37 -14.57
N TYR A 11 -10.39 -3.18 -14.60
CA TYR A 11 -9.51 -3.68 -15.66
C TYR A 11 -8.55 -4.82 -15.23
N PHE A 12 -8.34 -5.05 -13.94
CA PHE A 12 -7.36 -6.02 -13.42
C PHE A 12 -7.98 -7.02 -12.45
N SER A 13 -8.01 -8.28 -12.87
CA SER A 13 -8.87 -9.33 -12.31
C SER A 13 -8.51 -9.93 -10.95
N THR A 14 -7.57 -9.37 -10.17
CA THR A 14 -7.29 -9.78 -8.75
C THR A 14 -6.33 -8.81 -8.07
N TYR A 15 -6.45 -8.63 -6.74
CA TYR A 15 -5.50 -7.85 -5.91
C TYR A 15 -4.03 -8.17 -6.21
N SER A 16 -3.67 -9.46 -6.27
CA SER A 16 -2.29 -9.89 -6.51
C SER A 16 -1.74 -9.45 -7.86
N ARG A 17 -2.60 -9.34 -8.89
CA ARG A 17 -2.20 -8.86 -10.22
C ARG A 17 -1.89 -7.37 -10.17
N ASN A 18 -2.76 -6.60 -9.53
CA ASN A 18 -2.56 -5.18 -9.32
C ASN A 18 -1.29 -4.88 -8.51
N ASN A 19 -1.09 -5.57 -7.39
CA ASN A 19 0.10 -5.37 -6.57
C ASN A 19 1.36 -5.67 -7.38
N ARG A 20 1.37 -6.75 -8.18
CA ARG A 20 2.51 -7.07 -9.07
C ARG A 20 2.79 -5.97 -10.10
N VAL A 21 1.78 -5.31 -10.65
CA VAL A 21 1.98 -4.18 -11.56
C VAL A 21 2.66 -3.02 -10.84
N VAL A 22 2.18 -2.67 -9.63
CA VAL A 22 2.78 -1.60 -8.82
C VAL A 22 4.23 -1.93 -8.45
N VAL A 23 4.53 -3.17 -8.10
CA VAL A 23 5.91 -3.63 -7.86
C VAL A 23 6.81 -3.33 -9.05
N TRP A 24 6.40 -3.69 -10.27
CA TRP A 24 7.21 -3.45 -11.46
C TRP A 24 7.39 -1.96 -11.75
N ILE A 25 6.37 -1.13 -11.52
CA ILE A 25 6.47 0.32 -11.64
C ILE A 25 7.50 0.86 -10.64
N LEU A 26 7.46 0.42 -9.38
CA LEU A 26 8.41 0.85 -8.36
C LEU A 26 9.84 0.40 -8.67
N ARG A 27 10.02 -0.83 -9.15
CA ARG A 27 11.33 -1.33 -9.60
C ARG A 27 11.85 -0.53 -10.80
N PHE A 28 10.98 -0.19 -11.75
CA PHE A 28 11.34 0.65 -12.88
C PHE A 28 11.84 2.02 -12.42
N ILE A 29 11.08 2.69 -11.55
CA ILE A 29 11.49 3.98 -10.96
C ILE A 29 12.83 3.85 -10.23
N HIS A 30 12.99 2.81 -9.39
CA HIS A 30 14.25 2.55 -8.70
C HIS A 30 15.41 2.39 -9.68
N ASN A 31 15.22 1.58 -10.73
CA ASN A 31 16.23 1.31 -11.73
C ASN A 31 16.54 2.51 -12.61
N VAL A 32 15.65 3.47 -12.79
CA VAL A 32 15.98 4.72 -13.49
C VAL A 32 16.72 5.68 -12.56
N SER A 33 16.30 5.79 -11.29
CA SER A 33 16.84 6.76 -10.34
C SER A 33 18.14 6.35 -9.65
N ASN A 34 18.51 5.07 -9.64
CA ASN A 34 19.69 4.57 -8.92
C ASN A 34 20.70 3.92 -9.86
N THR A 35 21.99 4.00 -9.52
CA THR A 35 23.07 3.33 -10.28
C THR A 35 23.00 1.80 -10.11
N THR A 36 22.67 1.33 -8.91
CA THR A 36 22.42 -0.08 -8.60
C THR A 36 21.07 -0.51 -9.16
N LYS A 37 21.08 -1.47 -10.09
CA LYS A 37 19.86 -1.96 -10.74
C LYS A 37 19.41 -3.27 -10.11
N LEU A 38 18.13 -3.35 -9.78
CA LEU A 38 17.46 -4.59 -9.38
C LEU A 38 17.15 -5.42 -10.62
N LYS A 39 17.52 -6.70 -10.60
CA LYS A 39 17.37 -7.67 -11.69
C LYS A 39 16.83 -8.99 -11.13
N GLY A 40 16.31 -9.85 -12.01
CA GLY A 40 15.81 -11.18 -11.64
C GLY A 40 14.37 -11.16 -11.10
N SER A 41 14.03 -12.16 -10.27
CA SER A 41 12.70 -12.30 -9.68
C SER A 41 12.35 -11.13 -8.76
N LEU A 42 11.06 -10.87 -8.59
CA LEU A 42 10.56 -9.89 -7.63
C LEU A 42 10.73 -10.44 -6.21
N SER A 43 11.34 -9.66 -5.33
CA SER A 43 11.53 -10.02 -3.93
C SER A 43 10.27 -9.75 -3.11
N TYR A 44 10.15 -10.44 -1.96
CA TYR A 44 9.07 -10.20 -1.00
C TYR A 44 9.03 -8.74 -0.54
N GLU A 45 10.18 -8.13 -0.26
CA GLU A 45 10.26 -6.73 0.19
C GLU A 45 9.70 -5.75 -0.83
N GLU A 46 9.89 -6.03 -2.13
CA GLU A 46 9.29 -5.20 -3.17
C GLU A 46 7.77 -5.32 -3.20
N PHE A 47 7.22 -6.53 -3.01
CA PHE A 47 5.78 -6.74 -2.86
C PHE A 47 5.23 -6.05 -1.62
N LYS A 48 5.90 -6.17 -0.47
CA LYS A 48 5.50 -5.50 0.77
C LYS A 48 5.48 -3.99 0.59
N ARG A 49 6.51 -3.41 -0.02
CA ARG A 49 6.58 -1.97 -0.28
C ARG A 49 5.46 -1.49 -1.22
N ALA A 50 5.18 -2.25 -2.27
CA ALA A 50 4.09 -1.93 -3.20
C ALA A 50 2.72 -1.99 -2.49
N GLU A 51 2.50 -3.01 -1.68
CA GLU A 51 1.29 -3.21 -0.90
C GLU A 51 1.05 -2.05 0.07
N VAL A 52 2.07 -1.68 0.87
CA VAL A 52 2.01 -0.52 1.77
C VAL A 52 1.68 0.76 1.00
N LEU A 53 2.30 0.98 -0.15
CA LEU A 53 2.04 2.19 -0.96
C LEU A 53 0.60 2.24 -1.48
N VAL A 54 0.09 1.11 -1.98
CA VAL A 54 -1.30 0.99 -2.44
C VAL A 54 -2.27 1.25 -1.29
N PHE A 55 -2.08 0.60 -0.14
CA PHE A 55 -2.96 0.80 1.01
C PHE A 55 -2.89 2.22 1.56
N LYS A 56 -1.71 2.84 1.67
CA LYS A 56 -1.60 4.25 2.06
C LYS A 56 -2.40 5.16 1.14
N SER A 57 -2.32 4.94 -0.17
CA SER A 57 -3.06 5.71 -1.16
C SER A 57 -4.57 5.49 -1.05
N LEU A 58 -5.02 4.25 -0.85
CA LEU A 58 -6.44 3.96 -0.67
C LEU A 58 -6.98 4.57 0.63
N GLN A 59 -6.23 4.42 1.73
CA GLN A 59 -6.62 4.94 3.03
C GLN A 59 -6.65 6.48 3.05
N SER A 60 -5.68 7.15 2.43
CA SER A 60 -5.67 8.61 2.36
C SER A 60 -6.82 9.18 1.53
N ASN A 61 -7.31 8.44 0.54
CA ASN A 61 -8.48 8.82 -0.24
C ASN A 61 -9.81 8.49 0.46
N ALA A 62 -9.87 7.38 1.19
CA ALA A 62 -11.11 6.88 1.80
C ALA A 62 -11.38 7.47 3.19
N PHE A 63 -10.35 7.71 4.00
CA PHE A 63 -10.48 8.07 5.42
C PHE A 63 -9.90 9.45 5.71
N GLN A 64 -10.58 10.49 5.22
CA GLN A 64 -10.21 11.88 5.50
C GLN A 64 -10.92 12.47 6.74
N ASP A 65 -11.97 11.82 7.24
CA ASP A 65 -12.70 12.26 8.42
C ASP A 65 -12.09 11.67 9.70
N GLU A 66 -11.37 12.50 10.44
CA GLU A 66 -10.74 12.12 11.71
C GLU A 66 -11.75 11.68 12.77
N ARG A 67 -12.99 12.21 12.75
CA ARG A 67 -14.03 11.82 13.73
C ARG A 67 -14.48 10.38 13.56
N LEU A 68 -14.44 9.86 12.33
CA LEU A 68 -14.74 8.45 12.05
C LEU A 68 -13.61 7.55 12.56
N LEU A 69 -12.36 7.97 12.38
CA LEU A 69 -11.18 7.23 12.82
C LEU A 69 -11.14 7.08 14.35
N ASP A 70 -11.45 8.15 15.09
CA ASP A 70 -11.52 8.11 16.55
C ASP A 70 -12.58 7.14 17.06
N LYS A 71 -13.78 7.14 16.46
CA LYS A 71 -14.86 6.20 16.82
C LYS A 71 -14.48 4.74 16.58
N MET A 72 -13.67 4.48 15.56
CA MET A 72 -13.21 3.14 15.21
C MET A 72 -11.97 2.71 16.00
N GLN A 73 -11.45 3.55 16.93
CA GLN A 73 -10.20 3.30 17.65
C GLN A 73 -9.05 2.95 16.68
N ALA A 74 -8.98 3.71 15.58
CA ALA A 74 -7.95 3.52 14.58
C ALA A 74 -6.60 4.05 15.07
N PHE A 75 -5.52 3.35 14.73
CA PHE A 75 -4.15 3.76 15.01
C PHE A 75 -3.27 3.52 13.78
N LYS A 76 -2.10 4.15 13.71
CA LYS A 76 -1.12 3.90 12.66
C LYS A 76 -0.09 2.87 13.12
N ASP A 77 0.24 1.91 12.27
CA ASP A 77 1.33 0.98 12.50
C ASP A 77 2.71 1.57 12.14
N GLU A 78 3.77 0.78 12.33
CA GLU A 78 5.15 1.14 11.96
C GLU A 78 5.32 1.49 10.48
N ASP A 79 4.56 0.81 9.62
CA ASP A 79 4.53 1.08 8.18
C ASP A 79 3.68 2.31 7.85
N GLY A 80 3.02 2.95 8.83
CA GLY A 80 2.18 4.15 8.68
C GLY A 80 0.80 3.88 8.08
N LEU A 81 0.33 2.63 8.11
CA LEU A 81 -1.01 2.22 7.70
C LEU A 81 -2.00 2.36 8.85
N LEU A 82 -3.21 2.84 8.54
CA LEU A 82 -4.31 2.85 9.49
C LEU A 82 -4.78 1.42 9.76
N ARG A 83 -4.83 1.05 11.04
CA ARG A 83 -5.32 -0.21 11.58
C ARG A 83 -6.36 0.06 12.65
N ILE A 84 -7.19 -0.92 12.95
CA ILE A 84 -8.21 -0.83 14.00
C ILE A 84 -7.76 -1.70 15.17
N ARG A 85 -7.79 -1.16 16.40
CA ARG A 85 -7.59 -1.98 17.59
C ARG A 85 -8.76 -2.93 17.75
N THR A 86 -8.45 -4.21 17.82
CA THR A 86 -9.41 -5.27 18.11
C THR A 86 -8.82 -6.13 19.22
N LYS A 87 -9.65 -6.91 19.92
CA LYS A 87 -9.19 -7.79 21.01
C LYS A 87 -8.05 -8.75 20.61
N LEU A 88 -7.90 -9.05 19.32
CA LEU A 88 -6.81 -9.87 18.79
C LEU A 88 -5.51 -9.06 18.58
N ALA A 89 -5.62 -7.77 18.26
CA ALA A 89 -4.45 -6.90 18.15
C ALA A 89 -3.79 -6.68 19.51
N ASP A 90 -4.59 -6.57 20.57
CA ASP A 90 -4.10 -6.38 21.94
C ASP A 90 -3.38 -7.63 22.49
N SER A 91 -3.63 -8.82 21.93
CA SER A 91 -2.97 -10.07 22.35
C SER A 91 -1.59 -10.32 21.74
N CYS A 92 -1.09 -9.39 20.91
CA CYS A 92 0.23 -9.47 20.27
C CYS A 92 1.27 -8.49 20.87
N GLU A 93 0.93 -7.75 21.93
CA GLU A 93 1.88 -7.04 22.81
C GLU A 93 2.32 -7.94 23.97
#